data_AF-A0A8H7W7L3-F1
#
_entry.id   AF-A0A8H7W7L3-F1
#
_cell.length_a   1.000
_cell.length_b   1.000
_cell.length_c   1.000
_cell.angle_alpha   90.00
_cell.angle_beta   90.00
_cell.angle_gamma   90.00
#
_symmetry.space_group_name_H-M   'P 1'
#
loop_
_entity.id
_entity.type
_entity.pdbx_description
1 polymer ?
#
loop_
_entity_poly.entity_id
_entity_poly.type
_entity_poly.pdbx_seq_one_letter_code
_entity_poly.pdbx_strand_id
1 'polypeptide(L)'
;MICGNAHRTVNSFLPSTFIGAPLSRDNQPKKFNGGLSLRNRPLVLSILSSIAFNATWEAEASAKTYTHGEDAWFAREMERRGVKLPNRAEAVQFACQGESQLDEWPEPLGFHKVHLMIPDRLGDIERWCPEIQLAGPGLLGKMKGDATGIDEDDG
;
A
#
# COMPACT_ATOMS: atom_id res chain seq x y z
N MET A 1 -8.45 0.93 -0.53
CA MET A 1 -9.81 1.11 -1.07
C MET A 1 -9.73 1.03 -2.58
N ILE A 2 -10.58 0.23 -3.22
CA ILE A 2 -10.76 0.24 -4.68
C ILE A 2 -11.87 1.23 -4.99
N CYS A 3 -11.72 2.03 -6.05
CA CYS A 3 -12.63 3.11 -6.38
C CYS A 3 -13.67 2.66 -7.40
N GLY A 4 -14.96 2.97 -7.16
CA GLY A 4 -16.05 2.56 -8.05
C GLY A 4 -15.97 3.19 -9.45
N ASN A 5 -15.44 4.41 -9.54
CA ASN A 5 -15.28 5.12 -10.81
C ASN A 5 -13.99 4.76 -11.57
N ALA A 6 -13.18 3.82 -11.07
CA ALA A 6 -11.90 3.47 -11.68
C ALA A 6 -12.03 3.13 -13.18
N HIS A 7 -11.25 3.79 -14.04
CA HIS A 7 -11.19 3.48 -15.48
C HIS A 7 -10.68 2.06 -15.76
N ARG A 8 -9.85 1.53 -14.87
CA ARG A 8 -9.29 0.18 -14.96
C ARG A 8 -10.00 -0.72 -13.96
N THR A 9 -10.05 -2.00 -14.28
CA THR A 9 -10.56 -3.02 -13.36
C THR A 9 -9.39 -3.78 -12.73
N VAL A 10 -9.65 -4.53 -11.66
CA VAL A 10 -8.67 -5.47 -11.09
C VAL A 10 -8.09 -6.40 -12.17
N ASN A 11 -8.93 -6.84 -13.12
CA ASN A 11 -8.52 -7.72 -14.22
C ASN A 11 -7.41 -7.11 -15.10
N SER A 12 -7.37 -5.78 -15.22
CA SER A 12 -6.30 -5.07 -15.96
C SER A 12 -4.92 -5.23 -15.32
N PHE A 13 -4.82 -5.80 -14.12
CA PHE A 13 -3.58 -6.00 -13.37
C PHE A 13 -3.30 -7.46 -13.05
N LEU A 14 -4.20 -8.40 -13.40
CA LEU A 14 -3.97 -9.84 -13.19
C LEU A 14 -2.73 -10.43 -13.91
N PRO A 15 -2.23 -9.87 -15.03
CA PRO A 15 -0.93 -10.27 -15.56
C PRO A 15 0.23 -10.01 -14.59
N SER A 16 0.03 -9.12 -13.61
CA SER A 16 1.03 -8.82 -12.59
C SER A 16 1.05 -9.91 -11.53
N THR A 17 2.24 -10.43 -11.28
CA THR A 17 2.45 -11.44 -10.26
C THR A 17 2.31 -10.89 -8.83
N PHE A 18 2.71 -9.63 -8.64
CA PHE A 18 2.60 -8.92 -7.37
C PHE A 18 2.64 -7.42 -7.63
N ILE A 19 1.66 -6.69 -7.10
CA ILE A 19 1.54 -5.25 -7.28
C ILE A 19 0.84 -4.63 -6.08
N GLY A 20 1.28 -3.43 -5.70
CA GLY A 20 0.71 -2.60 -4.65
C GLY A 20 1.12 -1.15 -4.87
N ALA A 21 0.85 -0.28 -3.89
CA ALA A 21 1.29 1.11 -4.01
C ALA A 21 2.84 1.17 -3.99
N PRO A 22 3.50 1.81 -4.97
CA PRO A 22 4.95 1.76 -5.06
C PRO A 22 5.63 2.56 -3.94
N LEU A 23 6.71 2.02 -3.38
CA LEU A 23 7.55 2.69 -2.37
C LEU A 23 8.91 3.12 -2.94
N SER A 24 9.37 2.45 -3.98
CA SER A 24 10.66 2.69 -4.64
C SER A 24 10.53 3.67 -5.81
N ARG A 25 11.64 4.35 -6.14
CA ARG A 25 11.82 5.05 -7.42
C ARG A 25 12.22 4.05 -8.51
N ASP A 26 12.19 4.47 -9.78
CA ASP A 26 12.46 3.59 -10.93
C ASP A 26 13.85 2.95 -10.93
N ASN A 27 14.84 3.60 -10.32
CA ASN A 27 16.22 3.12 -10.25
C ASN A 27 16.56 2.37 -8.95
N GLN A 28 15.55 1.96 -8.17
CA GLN A 28 15.70 1.25 -6.91
C GLN A 28 15.07 -0.14 -6.98
N PRO A 29 15.51 -1.10 -6.14
CA PRO A 29 14.82 -2.38 -6.01
C PRO A 29 13.33 -2.19 -5.74
N LYS A 30 12.49 -2.99 -6.41
CA LYS A 30 11.05 -2.75 -6.40
C LYS A 30 10.48 -3.06 -5.03
N LYS A 31 9.78 -2.08 -4.47
CA LYS A 31 9.10 -2.19 -3.18
C LYS A 31 7.67 -1.70 -3.34
N PHE A 32 6.75 -2.47 -2.77
CA PHE A 32 5.33 -2.13 -2.74
C PHE A 32 4.84 -2.10 -1.31
N ASN A 33 3.73 -1.40 -1.09
CA ASN A 33 2.96 -1.39 0.15
C ASN A 33 1.65 -2.12 -0.08
N GLY A 34 1.33 -3.11 0.75
CA GLY A 34 0.30 -4.10 0.40
C GLY A 34 -1.00 -4.05 1.15
N GLY A 35 -1.29 -3.01 1.93
CA GLY A 35 -2.65 -2.80 2.45
C GLY A 35 -3.69 -2.64 1.33
N LEU A 36 -3.26 -2.40 0.09
CA LEU A 36 -3.98 -2.72 -1.14
C LEU A 36 -2.97 -3.35 -2.10
N SER A 37 -3.06 -4.67 -2.33
CA SER A 37 -2.18 -5.40 -3.24
C SER A 37 -2.91 -6.52 -3.98
N LEU A 38 -2.41 -6.88 -5.16
CA LEU A 38 -2.70 -8.17 -5.80
C LEU A 38 -1.50 -9.08 -5.66
N ARG A 39 -1.78 -10.35 -5.35
CA ARG A 39 -0.77 -11.35 -5.06
C ARG A 39 -1.08 -12.66 -5.77
N ASN A 40 -0.12 -13.17 -6.53
CA ASN A 40 -0.19 -14.52 -7.08
C ASN A 40 -0.03 -15.54 -5.94
N ARG A 41 -1.14 -16.12 -5.48
CA ARG A 41 -1.16 -17.08 -4.36
C ARG A 41 -0.22 -18.27 -4.57
N PRO A 42 -0.24 -19.00 -5.71
CA PRO A 42 0.71 -20.09 -5.95
C PRO A 42 2.18 -19.69 -5.79
N LEU A 43 2.57 -18.51 -6.28
CA LEU A 43 3.94 -18.02 -6.12
C LEU A 43 4.27 -17.68 -4.67
N VAL A 44 3.39 -16.98 -3.97
CA VAL A 44 3.58 -16.65 -2.54
C VAL A 44 3.79 -17.92 -1.73
N LEU A 45 2.96 -18.95 -1.95
CA LEU A 45 3.09 -20.24 -1.28
C LEU A 45 4.40 -20.95 -1.65
N SER A 46 4.82 -20.89 -2.92
CA SER A 46 6.10 -21.44 -3.38
C SER A 46 7.30 -20.77 -2.71
N ILE A 47 7.25 -19.45 -2.52
CA ILE A 47 8.28 -18.72 -1.76
C ILE A 47 8.30 -19.24 -0.32
N LEU A 48 7.16 -19.26 0.36
CA LEU A 48 7.05 -19.72 1.75
C LEU A 48 7.50 -21.18 1.93
N SER A 49 7.27 -22.05 0.96
CA SER A 49 7.69 -23.46 1.03
C SER A 49 9.16 -23.69 0.69
N SER A 50 9.83 -22.75 0.02
CA SER A 50 11.22 -22.90 -0.45
C SER A 50 12.26 -22.22 0.43
N ILE A 51 11.85 -21.28 1.29
CA ILE A 51 12.75 -20.55 2.19
C ILE A 51 13.07 -21.37 3.44
N ALA A 52 14.28 -21.20 3.97
CA ALA A 52 14.63 -21.71 5.28
C ALA A 52 13.88 -20.95 6.38
N PHE A 53 13.60 -21.62 7.50
CA PHE A 53 12.86 -21.02 8.62
C PHE A 53 13.52 -19.75 9.19
N ASN A 54 14.85 -19.65 9.14
CA ASN A 54 15.59 -18.47 9.59
C ASN A 54 15.69 -17.35 8.52
N ALA A 55 15.05 -17.53 7.37
CA ALA A 55 15.07 -16.60 6.25
C ALA A 55 13.67 -16.07 5.90
N THR A 56 12.67 -16.23 6.78
CA THR A 56 11.35 -15.61 6.59
C THR A 56 11.40 -14.11 6.89
N TRP A 57 10.37 -13.38 6.46
CA TRP A 57 10.24 -11.97 6.82
C TRP A 57 10.27 -11.76 8.33
N GLU A 58 9.54 -12.57 9.11
CA GLU A 58 9.48 -12.49 10.58
C GLU A 58 10.85 -12.72 11.21
N ALA A 59 11.61 -13.69 10.71
CA ALA A 59 12.95 -13.99 11.21
C ALA A 59 13.91 -12.83 10.92
N GLU A 60 13.92 -12.31 9.70
CA GLU A 60 14.78 -11.18 9.31
C GLU A 60 14.37 -9.87 10.02
N ALA A 61 13.07 -9.62 10.19
CA ALA A 61 12.55 -8.47 10.91
C ALA A 61 12.91 -8.52 12.40
N SER A 62 12.78 -9.69 13.02
CA SER A 62 13.16 -9.91 14.43
C SER A 62 14.66 -9.74 14.65
N ALA A 63 15.47 -10.22 13.70
CA ALA A 63 16.92 -10.05 13.69
C ALA A 63 17.37 -8.63 13.28
N LYS A 64 16.44 -7.75 12.88
CA LYS A 64 16.69 -6.40 12.35
C LYS A 64 17.62 -6.38 11.11
N THR A 65 17.72 -7.49 10.40
CA THR A 65 18.48 -7.59 9.13
C THR A 65 17.66 -7.13 7.93
N TYR A 66 16.34 -7.06 8.08
CA TYR A 66 15.43 -6.44 7.13
C TYR A 66 14.43 -5.55 7.86
N THR A 67 14.34 -4.27 7.46
CA THR A 67 13.57 -3.26 8.20
C THR A 67 12.33 -2.77 7.46
N HIS A 68 12.05 -3.29 6.27
CA HIS A 68 10.85 -2.94 5.52
C HIS A 68 9.70 -3.94 5.79
N GLY A 69 8.49 -3.54 5.40
CA GLY A 69 7.30 -4.39 5.54
C GLY A 69 7.36 -5.67 4.71
N GLU A 70 6.49 -6.61 5.06
CA GLU A 70 6.36 -7.93 4.43
C GLU A 70 6.17 -7.85 2.91
N ASP A 71 5.44 -6.86 2.41
CA ASP A 71 5.24 -6.65 0.97
C ASP A 71 6.53 -6.35 0.21
N ALA A 72 7.37 -5.49 0.77
CA ALA A 72 8.67 -5.17 0.21
C ALA A 72 9.61 -6.39 0.27
N TRP A 73 9.45 -7.23 1.30
CA TRP A 73 10.19 -8.48 1.43
C TRP A 73 9.76 -9.49 0.36
N PHE A 74 8.45 -9.65 0.11
CA PHE A 74 7.97 -10.51 -0.98
C PHE A 74 8.40 -10.01 -2.34
N ALA A 75 8.34 -8.70 -2.59
CA ALA A 75 8.85 -8.13 -3.84
C ALA A 75 10.33 -8.50 -4.05
N ARG A 76 11.17 -8.34 -3.02
CA ARG A 76 12.58 -8.77 -3.06
C ARG A 76 12.74 -10.26 -3.36
N GLU A 77 11.97 -11.12 -2.71
CA GLU A 77 12.04 -12.58 -2.93
C GLU A 77 11.58 -12.99 -4.32
N MET A 78 10.61 -12.27 -4.89
CA MET A 78 10.16 -12.45 -6.27
C MET A 78 11.22 -11.99 -7.27
N GLU A 79 11.85 -10.82 -7.06
CA GLU A 79 12.95 -10.34 -7.92
C GLU A 79 14.13 -11.32 -7.91
N ARG A 80 14.50 -11.87 -6.74
CA ARG A 80 15.56 -12.90 -6.62
C ARG A 80 15.26 -14.18 -7.40
N ARG A 81 13.99 -14.47 -7.66
CA ARG A 81 13.52 -15.63 -8.44
C ARG A 81 13.27 -15.28 -9.92
N GLY A 82 13.69 -14.11 -10.37
CA GLY A 82 13.55 -13.67 -11.76
C GLY A 82 12.11 -13.29 -12.16
N VAL A 83 11.22 -13.08 -11.18
CA VAL A 83 9.86 -12.67 -11.44
C VAL A 83 9.85 -11.22 -11.93
N LYS A 84 9.24 -10.99 -13.09
CA LYS A 84 9.05 -9.65 -13.62
C LYS A 84 7.95 -8.93 -12.83
N LEU A 85 8.35 -8.10 -11.90
CA LEU A 85 7.44 -7.19 -11.18
C LEU A 85 7.10 -5.96 -12.05
N PRO A 86 5.92 -5.34 -11.87
CA PRO A 86 5.57 -4.08 -12.54
C PRO A 86 6.57 -2.96 -12.22
N ASN A 87 6.72 -2.00 -13.12
CA ASN A 87 7.48 -0.77 -12.85
C ASN A 87 6.63 0.23 -12.05
N ARG A 88 7.22 1.39 -11.68
CA ARG A 88 6.50 2.41 -10.92
C ARG A 88 5.29 2.94 -11.68
N ALA A 89 5.44 3.25 -12.97
CA ALA A 89 4.37 3.80 -13.81
C ALA A 89 3.16 2.86 -13.91
N GLU A 90 3.38 1.54 -13.91
CA GLU A 90 2.31 0.54 -13.84
C GLU A 90 1.71 0.46 -12.43
N ALA A 91 2.54 0.56 -11.39
CA ALA A 91 2.14 0.44 -10.00
C ALA A 91 1.31 1.63 -9.50
N VAL A 92 1.64 2.87 -9.90
CA VAL A 92 0.84 4.05 -9.53
C VAL A 92 -0.56 4.00 -10.13
N GLN A 93 -0.74 3.39 -11.30
CA GLN A 93 -2.07 3.16 -11.87
C GLN A 93 -2.91 2.16 -11.06
N PHE A 94 -2.25 1.25 -10.34
CA PHE A 94 -2.93 0.29 -9.47
C PHE A 94 -3.32 0.94 -8.13
N ALA A 95 -2.35 1.55 -7.44
CA ALA A 95 -2.63 2.19 -6.16
C ALA A 95 -1.70 3.38 -5.87
N CYS A 96 -2.32 4.47 -5.42
CA CYS A 96 -1.61 5.64 -4.89
C CYS A 96 -1.71 5.70 -3.35
N GLN A 97 -0.69 6.27 -2.72
CA GLN A 97 -0.63 6.45 -1.25
C GLN A 97 -0.03 7.79 -0.80
N GLY A 98 0.44 8.65 -1.71
CA GLY A 98 1.08 9.92 -1.35
C GLY A 98 0.99 10.97 -2.46
N GLU A 99 1.33 12.22 -2.14
CA GLU A 99 1.08 13.39 -3.02
C GLU A 99 1.71 13.21 -4.39
N SER A 100 3.01 12.89 -4.44
CA SER A 100 3.72 12.72 -5.72
C SER A 100 3.09 11.67 -6.64
N GLN A 101 2.43 10.66 -6.08
CA GLN A 101 1.77 9.61 -6.86
C GLN A 101 0.40 10.08 -7.34
N LEU A 102 -0.32 10.84 -6.52
CA LEU A 102 -1.58 11.45 -6.89
C LEU A 102 -1.38 12.53 -7.97
N ASP A 103 -0.29 13.29 -7.91
CA ASP A 103 0.05 14.29 -8.93
C ASP A 103 0.49 13.63 -10.25
N GLU A 104 1.15 12.46 -10.18
CA GLU A 104 1.55 11.65 -11.34
C GLU A 104 0.36 10.91 -11.98
N TRP A 105 -0.52 10.34 -11.15
CA TRP A 105 -1.68 9.56 -11.57
C TRP A 105 -2.87 9.79 -10.61
N PRO A 106 -3.72 10.79 -10.90
CA PRO A 106 -4.83 11.18 -10.01
C PRO A 106 -5.93 10.12 -9.90
N GLU A 107 -6.03 9.25 -10.90
CA GLU A 107 -7.15 8.35 -11.13
C GLU A 107 -6.72 6.87 -11.11
N PRO A 108 -6.12 6.37 -10.00
CA PRO A 108 -5.69 4.97 -9.90
C PRO A 108 -6.90 4.04 -9.71
N LEU A 109 -6.67 2.74 -9.82
CA LEU A 109 -7.68 1.74 -9.42
C LEU A 109 -8.07 1.87 -7.95
N GLY A 110 -7.14 2.29 -7.09
CA GLY A 110 -7.43 2.47 -5.68
C GLY A 110 -6.40 3.29 -4.92
N PHE A 111 -6.68 3.46 -3.62
CA PHE A 111 -5.84 4.21 -2.70
C PHE A 111 -5.48 3.39 -1.47
N HIS A 112 -4.27 3.64 -0.95
CA HIS A 112 -3.73 3.00 0.24
C HIS A 112 -3.25 4.07 1.24
N LYS A 113 -3.66 3.98 2.52
CA LYS A 113 -3.23 4.87 3.63
C LYS A 113 -3.38 6.38 3.40
N VAL A 114 -4.16 6.84 2.43
CA VAL A 114 -4.26 8.27 2.10
C VAL A 114 -4.79 9.15 3.25
N HIS A 115 -5.66 8.62 4.12
CA HIS A 115 -6.10 9.35 5.34
C HIS A 115 -4.96 9.63 6.33
N LEU A 116 -3.88 8.85 6.30
CA LEU A 116 -2.70 9.06 7.14
C LEU A 116 -1.64 9.88 6.39
N MET A 117 -1.43 9.57 5.12
CA MET A 117 -0.31 10.10 4.35
C MET A 117 -0.58 11.47 3.76
N ILE A 118 -1.81 11.73 3.31
CA ILE A 118 -2.22 12.93 2.58
C ILE A 118 -3.65 13.36 2.94
N PRO A 119 -3.96 13.57 4.23
CA PRO A 119 -5.32 13.90 4.70
C PRO A 119 -5.89 15.14 4.01
N ASP A 120 -5.06 16.13 3.71
CA ASP A 120 -5.48 17.39 3.09
C ASP A 120 -5.91 17.24 1.62
N ARG A 121 -5.58 16.10 0.99
CA ARG A 121 -5.95 15.77 -0.39
C ARG A 121 -7.20 14.89 -0.49
N LEU A 122 -7.85 14.54 0.63
CA LEU A 122 -9.02 13.65 0.61
C LEU A 122 -10.16 14.19 -0.25
N GLY A 123 -10.42 15.50 -0.22
CA GLY A 123 -11.45 16.11 -1.07
C GLY A 123 -11.14 16.01 -2.58
N ASP A 124 -9.85 15.92 -2.96
CA ASP A 124 -9.46 15.64 -4.34
C ASP A 124 -9.71 14.18 -4.70
N ILE A 125 -9.34 13.29 -3.80
CA ILE A 125 -9.48 11.85 -3.96
C ILE A 125 -10.95 11.46 -4.05
N GLU A 126 -11.84 12.07 -3.27
CA GLU A 126 -13.29 11.81 -3.26
C GLU A 126 -13.96 12.06 -4.61
N ARG A 127 -13.49 13.03 -5.39
CA ARG A 127 -14.04 13.30 -6.74
C ARG A 127 -13.89 12.07 -7.64
N TRP A 128 -12.83 11.30 -7.43
CA TRP A 128 -12.57 10.06 -8.14
C TRP A 128 -13.07 8.81 -7.40
N CYS A 129 -12.95 8.81 -6.08
CA CYS A 129 -13.15 7.66 -5.22
C CYS A 129 -14.11 8.03 -4.09
N PRO A 130 -15.41 8.17 -4.36
CA PRO A 130 -16.38 8.58 -3.34
C PRO A 130 -16.43 7.60 -2.16
N GLU A 131 -16.03 6.35 -2.37
CA GLU A 131 -15.94 5.32 -1.33
C GLU A 131 -14.74 5.51 -0.39
N ILE A 132 -13.83 6.45 -0.66
CA ILE A 132 -12.58 6.57 0.10
C ILE A 132 -12.84 6.76 1.59
N GLN A 133 -13.89 7.48 1.97
CA GLN A 133 -14.25 7.72 3.36
C GLN A 133 -14.62 6.44 4.13
N LEU A 134 -15.02 5.37 3.43
CA LEU A 134 -15.24 4.05 4.06
C LEU A 134 -13.93 3.40 4.55
N ALA A 135 -12.77 3.84 4.05
CA ALA A 135 -11.45 3.42 4.51
C ALA A 135 -10.82 4.39 5.52
N GLY A 136 -11.55 5.42 5.95
CA GLY A 136 -11.10 6.37 6.96
C GLY A 136 -11.28 5.84 8.38
N PRO A 137 -10.72 6.53 9.39
CA PRO A 137 -11.02 6.24 10.79
C PRO A 137 -12.52 6.33 11.06
N GLY A 138 -13.10 5.26 11.60
CA GLY A 138 -14.47 5.26 12.09
C GLY A 138 -14.66 6.17 13.32
N LEU A 139 -15.90 6.29 13.80
CA LEU A 139 -16.26 7.15 14.93
C LEU A 139 -15.38 6.91 16.18
N LEU A 140 -15.02 5.66 16.46
CA LEU A 140 -14.14 5.29 17.58
C LEU A 140 -12.69 5.74 17.41
N GLY A 141 -12.23 5.89 16.16
CA GLY A 141 -10.88 6.37 15.85
C GLY A 141 -10.78 7.90 15.97
N LYS A 142 -11.88 8.63 15.69
CA LYS A 142 -11.92 10.10 15.76
C LYS A 142 -11.92 10.64 17.20
N MET A 143 -12.60 9.97 18.13
CA MET A 143 -12.67 10.41 19.54
C MET A 143 -11.34 10.35 20.30
N LYS A 144 -10.32 9.63 19.80
CA LYS A 144 -8.98 9.62 20.42
C LYS A 144 -8.20 10.93 20.20
N GLY A 145 -8.66 11.82 19.31
CA GLY A 145 -8.02 13.11 19.02
C GLY A 145 -8.49 14.27 19.90
N ASP A 146 -9.71 14.21 20.46
CA ASP A 146 -10.32 15.34 21.18
C ASP A 146 -10.11 15.31 22.72
N ALA A 147 -9.49 14.26 23.26
CA ALA A 147 -9.31 14.09 24.70
C ALA A 147 -8.18 14.94 25.33
N THR A 148 -7.78 16.05 24.71
CA THR A 148 -6.77 16.99 25.27
C THR A 148 -7.29 18.41 25.52
N GLY A 149 -8.57 18.68 25.29
CA GLY A 149 -9.21 19.94 25.66
C GLY A 149 -10.09 19.79 26.89
N ILE A 150 -9.50 19.63 28.07
CA ILE A 150 -10.17 20.05 29.31
C ILE A 150 -9.55 21.41 29.62
N ASP A 151 -10.29 22.46 29.28
CA ASP A 151 -10.08 23.79 29.83
C ASP A 151 -10.25 23.67 31.36
N GLU A 152 -9.15 23.87 32.10
CA GLU A 152 -9.22 24.18 33.52
C GLU A 152 -9.66 25.64 33.65
N ASP A 153 -10.98 25.84 33.70
CA ASP A 153 -11.60 27.03 34.27
C ASP A 153 -12.20 26.61 35.62
N ASP A 154 -11.65 27.15 36.72
CA ASP A 154 -12.31 27.46 38.00
C ASP A 154 -11.30 27.54 39.16
N GLY A 155 -11.02 28.77 39.65
CA GLY A 155 -10.43 28.99 40.98
C GLY A 155 -9.54 30.22 41.14
#